data_AF-A0A924US14-F1
#
_entry.id   AF-A0A924US14-F1
#
_cell.length_a   1.000
_cell.length_b   1.000
_cell.length_c   1.000
_cell.angle_alpha   90.00
_cell.angle_beta   90.00
_cell.angle_gamma   90.00
#
_symmetry.space_group_name_H-M   'P 1'
#
loop_
_entity.id
_entity.type
_entity.pdbx_description
1 polymer ?
#
loop_
_entity_poly.entity_id
_entity_poly.type
_entity_poly.pdbx_seq_one_letter_code
_entity_poly.pdbx_strand_id
1 'polypeptide(L)' 'CFSVGSVEMFIENLNKNKIEFTNWKGDSKTPTVRVDGVKQIYFQDPDGYWIEINNDHL' A
#
# COMPACT_ATOMS: atom_id res chain seq x y z
N CYS A 1 7.40 4.32 -6.59
CA CYS A 1 6.85 4.14 -5.24
C CYS A 1 6.61 5.52 -4.62
N PHE A 2 5.68 5.61 -3.67
CA PHE A 2 5.50 6.80 -2.84
C PHE A 2 5.57 6.41 -1.37
N SER A 3 6.09 7.32 -0.56
CA SER A 3 6.13 7.15 0.89
C SER A 3 5.11 8.04 1.59
N VAL A 4 4.52 7.51 2.67
CA VAL A 4 3.54 8.18 3.51
C VAL A 4 3.88 8.00 4.98
N GLY A 5 3.48 8.95 5.83
CA GLY A 5 3.76 8.87 7.27
C GLY A 5 3.10 7.69 8.00
N SER A 6 2.01 7.13 7.45
CA SER A 6 1.38 5.90 7.94
C SER A 6 0.67 5.17 6.81
N VAL A 7 1.06 3.92 6.60
CA VAL A 7 0.40 3.01 5.64
C VAL A 7 -1.02 2.68 6.10
N GLU A 8 -1.25 2.59 7.40
CA GLU A 8 -2.58 2.34 7.99
C GLU A 8 -3.57 3.45 7.66
N MET A 9 -3.20 4.72 7.89
CA MET A 9 -4.07 5.84 7.52
C MET A 9 -4.32 5.91 6.01
N PHE A 10 -3.32 5.54 5.20
CA PHE A 10 -3.51 5.48 3.75
C PHE A 10 -4.49 4.38 3.35
N ILE A 11 -4.41 3.20 3.98
CA ILE A 11 -5.37 2.10 3.80
C ILE A 11 -6.79 2.53 4.18
N GLU A 12 -6.96 3.24 5.30
CA GLU A 12 -8.27 3.79 5.68
C GLU A 12 -8.84 4.71 4.60
N ASN A 13 -7.99 5.56 3.99
CA ASN A 13 -8.39 6.41 2.88
C ASN A 13 -8.77 5.59 1.63
N LEU A 14 -8.03 4.54 1.27
CA LEU A 14 -8.39 3.65 0.17
C LEU A 14 -9.73 2.97 0.43
N ASN A 15 -9.94 2.43 1.63
CA ASN A 15 -11.19 1.78 2.03
C ASN A 15 -12.38 2.75 1.98
N LYS A 16 -12.21 4.00 2.45
CA LYS A 16 -13.23 5.05 2.39
C LYS A 16 -13.65 5.35 0.95
N ASN A 17 -12.70 5.32 0.02
CA ASN A 17 -12.93 5.55 -1.41
C ASN A 17 -13.24 4.26 -2.20
N LYS A 18 -13.36 3.10 -1.53
CA LYS A 18 -13.61 1.79 -2.14
C LYS A 18 -12.58 1.41 -3.21
N ILE A 19 -11.32 1.77 -2.98
CA ILE A 19 -10.19 1.40 -3.84
C ILE A 19 -9.57 0.11 -3.30
N GLU A 20 -9.51 -0.90 -4.16
CA GLU A 20 -8.90 -2.18 -3.83
C GLU A 20 -7.37 -2.05 -3.77
N PHE A 21 -6.76 -2.76 -2.82
CA PHE A 21 -5.32 -2.84 -2.65
C PHE A 21 -4.93 -4.24 -2.17
N THR A 22 -3.65 -4.57 -2.28
CA THR A 22 -3.13 -5.86 -1.88
C THR A 22 -1.70 -5.77 -1.35
N ASN A 23 -1.27 -6.83 -0.69
CA ASN A 23 0.10 -7.05 -0.26
C ASN A 23 1.00 -7.38 -1.47
N TRP A 24 2.31 -7.51 -1.26
CA TRP A 24 3.25 -7.88 -2.33
C TRP A 24 2.87 -9.20 -3.05
N LYS A 25 2.30 -10.16 -2.31
CA LYS A 25 1.93 -11.48 -2.84
C LYS A 25 0.63 -11.47 -3.65
N GLY A 26 -0.18 -10.42 -3.54
CA GLY A 26 -1.47 -10.33 -4.21
C GLY A 26 -2.62 -11.09 -3.52
N ASP A 27 -2.41 -11.65 -2.33
CA ASP A 27 -3.34 -12.61 -1.70
C ASP A 27 -4.04 -12.11 -0.43
N SER A 28 -3.72 -10.89 0.02
CA SER A 28 -4.23 -10.35 1.28
C SER A 28 -4.32 -8.83 1.26
N LYS A 29 -5.27 -8.28 2.03
CA LYS A 29 -5.37 -6.84 2.34
C LYS A 29 -4.49 -6.42 3.54
N THR A 30 -3.63 -7.31 4.03
CA THR A 30 -2.67 -6.99 5.09
C THR A 30 -1.36 -6.49 4.49
N PRO A 31 -0.80 -5.34 4.91
CA PRO A 31 0.50 -4.88 4.43
C PRO A 31 1.58 -5.95 4.53
N THR A 32 2.43 -6.02 3.51
CA THR A 32 3.68 -6.77 3.66
C THR A 32 4.60 -5.98 4.58
N VAL A 33 5.11 -6.63 5.62
CA VAL A 33 6.17 -6.07 6.48
C VAL A 33 7.50 -6.62 5.99
N ARG A 34 8.38 -5.73 5.54
CA ARG A 34 9.75 -6.06 5.10
C ARG A 34 10.64 -6.37 6.31
N VAL A 35 11.81 -6.93 6.05
CA VAL A 35 12.81 -7.28 7.07
C VAL A 35 13.37 -6.06 7.83
N ASP A 36 13.29 -4.88 7.23
CA ASP A 36 13.68 -3.58 7.80
C ASP A 36 12.52 -2.89 8.54
N GLY A 37 11.35 -3.51 8.62
CA GLY A 37 10.16 -2.96 9.29
C GLY A 37 9.30 -2.05 8.40
N VAL A 38 9.70 -1.80 7.15
CA VAL A 38 8.89 -1.03 6.20
C VAL A 38 7.62 -1.81 5.85
N LYS A 39 6.48 -1.15 5.95
CA LYS A 39 5.17 -1.64 5.50
C LYS A 39 4.94 -1.19 4.07
N GLN A 40 4.41 -2.08 3.24
CA GLN A 40 4.10 -1.77 1.85
C GLN A 40 2.79 -2.42 1.40
N ILE A 41 2.07 -1.71 0.55
CA ILE A 41 0.87 -2.15 -0.17
C ILE A 41 0.92 -1.68 -1.62
N TYR A 42 0.08 -2.30 -2.43
CA TYR A 42 -0.02 -2.05 -3.87
C TYR A 42 -1.49 -1.86 -4.25
N PHE A 43 -1.78 -0.85 -5.06
CA PHE A 43 -3.10 -0.65 -5.66
C PHE A 43 -2.95 -0.23 -7.12
N GLN A 44 -4.02 -0.32 -7.91
CA GLN A 44 -3.99 0.08 -9.32
C GLN A 44 -4.56 1.48 -9.51
N ASP A 45 -3.94 2.26 -10.38
CA ASP A 45 -4.52 3.49 -10.91
C ASP A 45 -5.57 3.20 -12.00
N PRO A 46 -6.30 4.21 -12.50
CA PRO A 46 -7.31 4.02 -13.54
C PRO A 46 -6.78 3.43 -14.86
N ASP A 47 -5.49 3.60 -15.14
CA ASP A 47 -4.82 3.07 -16.33
C ASP A 47 -4.30 1.64 -16.13
N GLY A 48 -4.46 1.09 -14.91
CA GLY A 48 -4.09 -0.28 -14.55
C GLY A 48 -2.65 -0.44 -14.04
N TYR A 49 -1.92 0.65 -13.84
CA TYR A 49 -0.56 0.62 -13.31
C TYR A 49 -0.56 0.35 -11.81
N TRP A 50 0.36 -0.50 -11.37
CA TRP A 50 0.58 -0.78 -9.95
C TRP A 50 1.36 0.35 -9.29
N ILE A 51 0.75 0.93 -8.27
CA ILE A 51 1.35 1.95 -7.41
C ILE A 51 1.68 1.31 -6.07
N GLU A 52 2.97 1.33 -5.73
CA GLU A 52 3.46 0.98 -4.40
C GLU A 52 3.37 2.17 -3.45
N ILE A 53 2.79 1.93 -2.27
CA ILE A 53 2.78 2.85 -1.13
C ILE A 53 3.49 2.17 0.03
N ASN A 54 4.44 2.87 0.65
CA ASN A 54 5.17 2.40 1.81
C ASN A 54 5.39 3.52 2.86
N ASN A 55 6.01 3.19 3.98
CA ASN A 55 6.46 4.16 5.00
C ASN A 55 7.99 4.29 5.08
N ASP A 56 8.67 4.09 3.95
CA ASP A 56 10.11 4.27 3.83
C ASP A 56 10.41 5.76 3.59
N HIS A 57 10.97 6.44 4.58
CA HIS A 57 11.25 7.88 4.53
C HIS A 57 12.68 8.21 4.04
N LEU A 58 13.40 7.21 3.52
CA LEU A 58 14.75 7.37 3.00
C LEU A 58 14.80 8.15 1.68
#